data_AF-A0A962MRS4-F1
#
_entry.id   AF-A0A962MRS4-F1
#
_cell.length_a   1.000
_cell.length_b   1.000
_cell.length_c   1.000
_cell.angle_alpha   90.00
_cell.angle_beta   90.00
_cell.angle_gamma   90.00
#
_symmetry.space_group_name_H-M   'P 1'
#
loop_
_entity.id
_entity.type
_entity.pdbx_description
1 polymer ?
#
loop_
_entity_poly.entity_id
_entity_poly.type
_entity_poly.pdbx_seq_one_letter_code
_entity_poly.pdbx_strand_id
1 'polypeptide(L)'
;MTRLTIQTVDGQNVQTLHGVGAVAAALEPLGVQFERWDANQPLTDDADQDAVLAAYSTDVERLNARYGFQSIDVVSLKPDHPQKTEMRQKFLAEHTHADFEVRFFVDGRGLFYLHVGDKVYMVLCEKGDLISVPADTTHWFDMGANPSFKCIRFFTAPDGWVGNFTGSDIATRFPDFDALVGDMQ
;
A
#
# COMPACT_ATOMS: atom_id res chain seq x y z
N MET A 1 -9.89 -6.62 -7.81
CA MET A 1 -9.58 -7.85 -7.04
C MET A 1 -8.11 -7.80 -6.67
N THR A 2 -7.77 -8.06 -5.40
CA THR A 2 -6.39 -8.18 -4.91
C THR A 2 -5.54 -9.04 -5.85
N ARG A 3 -4.41 -8.48 -6.31
CA ARG A 3 -3.54 -9.10 -7.32
C ARG A 3 -2.09 -8.77 -7.03
N LEU A 4 -1.20 -9.74 -7.26
CA LEU A 4 0.24 -9.55 -7.31
C LEU A 4 0.74 -9.90 -8.71
N THR A 5 1.51 -9.01 -9.32
CA THR A 5 2.27 -9.31 -10.55
C THR A 5 3.76 -9.14 -10.25
N ILE A 6 4.55 -10.15 -10.60
CA ILE A 6 6.00 -10.17 -10.39
C ILE A 6 6.67 -10.05 -11.75
N GLN A 7 7.53 -9.05 -11.91
CA GLN A 7 8.35 -8.88 -13.10
C GLN A 7 9.83 -8.85 -12.72
N THR A 8 10.72 -9.23 -13.63
CA THR A 8 12.14 -8.91 -13.50
C THR A 8 12.36 -7.41 -13.72
N VAL A 9 13.50 -6.88 -13.29
CA VAL A 9 13.89 -5.47 -13.55
C VAL A 9 13.97 -5.12 -15.04
N ASP A 10 14.09 -6.12 -15.90
CA ASP A 10 14.07 -5.99 -17.37
C ASP A 10 12.65 -6.10 -17.97
N GLY A 11 11.61 -6.15 -17.13
CA GLY A 11 10.21 -6.16 -17.55
C GLY A 11 9.65 -7.51 -17.96
N GLN A 12 10.38 -8.62 -17.73
CA GLN A 12 9.85 -9.95 -18.03
C GLN A 12 8.84 -10.38 -16.96
N ASN A 13 7.62 -10.74 -17.36
CA ASN A 13 6.62 -11.28 -16.45
C ASN A 13 7.05 -12.66 -15.93
N VAL A 14 7.20 -12.76 -14.61
CA VAL A 14 7.56 -14.00 -13.92
C VAL A 14 6.30 -14.73 -13.47
N GLN A 15 5.36 -14.01 -12.86
CA GLN A 15 4.17 -14.61 -12.27
C GLN A 15 3.07 -13.57 -12.05
N THR A 16 1.81 -14.00 -12.12
CA THR A 16 0.66 -13.22 -11.64
C THR A 16 -0.21 -14.10 -10.74
N LEU A 17 -0.57 -13.58 -9.57
CA LEU A 17 -1.33 -14.25 -8.53
C LEU A 17 -2.55 -13.42 -8.15
N HIS A 18 -3.61 -14.11 -7.77
CA HIS A 18 -4.88 -13.49 -7.39
C HIS A 18 -5.36 -14.03 -6.04
N GLY A 19 -6.04 -13.16 -5.30
CA GLY A 19 -6.62 -13.50 -4.01
C GLY A 19 -5.62 -13.44 -2.86
N VAL A 20 -6.13 -13.05 -1.70
CA VAL A 20 -5.35 -12.71 -0.51
C VAL A 20 -4.36 -13.81 -0.12
N GLY A 21 -4.80 -15.07 -0.06
CA GLY A 21 -3.95 -16.18 0.41
C GLY A 21 -2.74 -16.43 -0.50
N ALA A 22 -2.93 -16.38 -1.82
CA ALA A 22 -1.82 -16.57 -2.76
C ALA A 22 -0.85 -15.38 -2.76
N VAL A 23 -1.39 -14.16 -2.66
CA VAL A 23 -0.59 -12.93 -2.55
C VAL A 23 0.23 -12.93 -1.26
N ALA A 24 -0.39 -13.22 -0.11
CA ALA A 24 0.30 -13.28 1.17
C ALA A 24 1.42 -14.32 1.19
N ALA A 25 1.16 -15.54 0.69
CA ALA A 25 2.17 -16.60 0.64
C ALA A 25 3.38 -16.25 -0.25
N ALA A 26 3.16 -15.48 -1.33
CA ALA A 26 4.25 -15.04 -2.21
C ALA A 26 5.06 -13.86 -1.62
N LEU A 27 4.45 -13.07 -0.73
CA LEU A 27 5.06 -11.91 -0.09
C LEU A 27 5.78 -12.26 1.22
N GLU A 28 5.36 -13.33 1.91
CA GLU A 28 5.95 -13.80 3.17
C GLU A 28 7.48 -13.99 3.12
N PRO A 29 8.08 -14.58 2.07
CA PRO A 29 9.55 -14.72 1.98
C PRO A 29 10.30 -13.38 1.90
N LEU A 30 9.61 -12.29 1.55
CA LEU A 30 10.16 -10.93 1.53
C LEU A 30 10.03 -10.23 2.89
N GLY A 31 9.41 -10.89 3.88
CA GLY A 31 9.06 -10.30 5.18
C GLY A 31 7.84 -9.38 5.11
N VAL A 32 7.14 -9.31 3.98
CA VAL A 32 5.98 -8.44 3.78
C VAL A 32 4.74 -9.12 4.36
N GLN A 33 4.14 -8.51 5.37
CA GLN A 33 2.88 -8.98 5.95
C GLN A 33 1.73 -8.50 5.07
N PHE A 34 0.86 -9.42 4.65
CA PHE A 34 -0.34 -9.10 3.89
C PHE A 34 -1.55 -9.79 4.51
N GLU A 35 -2.56 -9.02 4.91
CA GLU A 35 -3.77 -9.52 5.58
C GLU A 35 -5.04 -8.94 4.97
N ARG A 36 -6.18 -9.56 5.31
CA ARG A 36 -7.52 -9.08 4.98
C ARG A 36 -8.29 -8.87 6.28
N TRP A 37 -8.81 -7.67 6.50
CA TRP A 37 -9.66 -7.36 7.66
C TRP A 37 -11.08 -7.00 7.22
N ASP A 38 -12.03 -7.32 8.09
CA ASP A 38 -13.43 -6.96 7.94
C ASP A 38 -13.83 -5.96 9.02
N ALA A 39 -14.66 -4.99 8.65
CA ALA A 39 -15.19 -4.03 9.61
C ALA A 39 -16.14 -4.75 10.59
N ASN A 40 -15.99 -4.48 11.88
CA ASN A 40 -16.88 -5.03 12.91
C ASN A 40 -18.28 -4.38 12.92
N GLN A 41 -18.42 -3.26 12.19
CA GLN A 41 -19.66 -2.50 12.06
C GLN A 41 -19.71 -1.80 10.68
N PRO A 42 -20.89 -1.42 10.18
CA PRO A 42 -21.02 -0.68 8.93
C PRO A 42 -20.27 0.65 8.98
N LEU A 43 -19.61 1.00 7.87
CA LEU A 43 -18.99 2.31 7.64
C LEU A 43 -19.67 3.01 6.47
N THR A 44 -19.95 4.30 6.66
CA THR A 44 -20.38 5.19 5.58
C THR A 44 -19.17 5.72 4.82
N ASP A 45 -19.38 6.16 3.58
CA ASP A 45 -18.30 6.70 2.74
C ASP A 45 -17.67 7.98 3.34
N ASP A 46 -18.48 8.77 4.05
CA ASP A 46 -18.10 9.99 4.75
C ASP A 46 -17.59 9.77 6.18
N ALA A 47 -17.46 8.51 6.63
CA ALA A 47 -16.95 8.19 7.96
C ALA A 47 -15.60 8.86 8.23
N ASP A 48 -15.54 9.53 9.38
CA ASP A 48 -14.35 10.21 9.90
C ASP A 48 -13.34 9.21 10.49
N GLN A 49 -12.21 9.74 10.98
CA GLN A 49 -11.15 8.92 11.56
C GLN A 49 -11.64 8.06 12.73
N ASP A 50 -12.41 8.63 13.66
CA ASP A 50 -12.84 7.93 14.87
C ASP A 50 -13.82 6.80 14.52
N ALA A 51 -14.76 7.03 13.62
CA ALA A 51 -15.68 6.01 13.13
C ALA A 51 -14.93 4.86 12.43
N VAL A 52 -13.93 5.19 11.60
CA VAL A 52 -13.09 4.19 10.91
C VAL A 52 -12.28 3.37 11.91
N LEU A 53 -11.59 4.01 12.86
CA LEU A 53 -10.78 3.30 13.86
C LEU A 53 -11.67 2.43 14.77
N ALA A 54 -12.86 2.89 15.14
CA ALA A 54 -13.81 2.08 15.90
C ALA A 54 -14.25 0.82 15.14
N ALA A 55 -14.48 0.97 13.82
CA ALA A 55 -14.91 -0.13 12.96
C ALA A 55 -13.85 -1.22 12.75
N TYR A 56 -12.57 -0.91 12.93
CA TYR A 56 -11.45 -1.85 12.83
C TYR A 56 -10.70 -2.03 14.15
N SER A 57 -11.32 -1.66 15.27
CA SER A 57 -10.67 -1.61 16.60
C SER A 57 -9.99 -2.92 16.99
N THR A 58 -10.64 -4.07 16.77
CA THR A 58 -10.05 -5.39 17.07
C THR A 58 -8.68 -5.60 16.41
N ASP A 59 -8.56 -5.30 15.12
CA ASP A 59 -7.32 -5.49 14.36
C ASP A 59 -6.30 -4.39 14.64
N VAL A 60 -6.76 -3.14 14.76
CA VAL A 60 -5.93 -1.99 15.14
C VAL A 60 -5.27 -2.23 16.50
N GLU A 61 -6.04 -2.65 17.50
CA GLU A 61 -5.54 -2.96 18.85
C GLU A 61 -4.60 -4.17 18.84
N ARG A 62 -4.93 -5.23 18.09
CA ARG A 62 -4.06 -6.41 17.92
C ARG A 62 -2.70 -6.00 17.36
N LEU A 63 -2.68 -5.18 16.30
CA LEU A 63 -1.44 -4.72 15.69
C LEU A 63 -0.68 -3.76 16.60
N ASN A 64 -1.38 -2.84 17.27
CA ASN A 64 -0.76 -1.92 18.21
C ASN A 64 -0.15 -2.62 19.43
N ALA A 65 -0.79 -3.65 19.97
CA ALA A 65 -0.24 -4.46 21.05
C ALA A 65 1.03 -5.22 20.62
N ARG A 66 1.14 -5.58 19.34
CA ARG A 66 2.31 -6.29 18.78
C ARG A 66 3.48 -5.37 18.49
N TYR A 67 3.22 -4.19 17.92
CA TYR A 67 4.27 -3.33 17.37
C TYR A 67 4.48 -2.02 18.14
N GLY A 68 3.54 -1.62 19.00
CA GLY A 68 3.66 -0.42 19.84
C GLY A 68 3.65 0.88 19.04
N PHE A 69 2.69 1.06 18.14
CA PHE A 69 2.56 2.29 17.36
C PHE A 69 2.36 3.51 18.24
N GLN A 70 3.08 4.59 17.92
CA GLN A 70 2.97 5.87 18.60
C GLN A 70 1.85 6.74 18.03
N SER A 71 1.56 6.57 16.73
CA SER A 71 0.47 7.28 16.06
C SER A 71 -0.20 6.39 15.02
N ILE A 72 -1.52 6.48 14.97
CA ILE A 72 -2.39 5.82 13.99
C ILE A 72 -3.34 6.89 13.48
N ASP A 73 -3.40 7.08 12.16
CA ASP A 73 -4.27 8.06 11.54
C ASP A 73 -4.99 7.51 10.32
N VAL A 74 -6.01 8.23 9.85
CA VAL A 74 -6.79 7.89 8.67
C VAL A 74 -6.61 8.99 7.63
N VAL A 75 -6.11 8.61 6.46
CA VAL A 75 -5.97 9.50 5.31
C VAL A 75 -6.95 9.09 4.21
N SER A 76 -7.46 10.06 3.46
CA SER A 76 -8.21 9.79 2.24
C SER A 76 -7.77 10.73 1.14
N LEU A 77 -7.77 10.23 -0.10
CA LEU A 77 -7.53 11.03 -1.27
C LEU A 77 -8.60 10.74 -2.32
N LYS A 78 -9.18 11.81 -2.84
CA LYS A 78 -10.28 11.78 -3.82
C LYS A 78 -9.84 12.38 -5.17
N PRO A 79 -10.54 12.08 -6.27
CA PRO A 79 -10.14 12.53 -7.61
C PRO A 79 -10.14 14.05 -7.81
N ASP A 80 -10.84 14.80 -6.95
CA ASP A 80 -10.94 16.26 -6.97
C ASP A 80 -9.85 16.95 -6.11
N HIS A 81 -8.96 16.20 -5.46
CA HIS A 81 -7.89 16.77 -4.66
C HIS A 81 -6.95 17.64 -5.52
N PRO A 82 -6.76 18.94 -5.21
CA PRO A 82 -6.07 19.88 -6.09
C PRO A 82 -4.58 19.55 -6.30
N GLN A 83 -3.95 18.89 -5.33
CA GLN A 83 -2.54 18.50 -5.37
C GLN A 83 -2.32 17.04 -5.78
N LYS A 84 -3.35 16.32 -6.26
CA LYS A 84 -3.23 14.88 -6.56
C LYS A 84 -2.06 14.55 -7.49
N THR A 85 -1.81 15.40 -8.49
CA THR A 85 -0.72 15.20 -9.46
C THR A 85 0.64 15.32 -8.80
N GLU A 86 0.86 16.38 -8.00
CA GLU A 86 2.12 16.60 -7.28
C GLU A 86 2.39 15.48 -6.27
N MET A 87 1.37 15.09 -5.50
CA MET A 87 1.45 13.97 -4.56
C MET A 87 1.81 12.65 -5.27
N ARG A 88 1.18 12.37 -6.43
CA ARG A 88 1.46 11.14 -7.20
C ARG A 88 2.91 11.10 -7.64
N GLN A 89 3.44 12.22 -8.15
CA GLN A 89 4.83 12.31 -8.58
C GLN A 89 5.80 12.03 -7.42
N LYS A 90 5.50 12.51 -6.21
CA LYS A 90 6.33 12.21 -5.04
C LYS A 90 6.30 10.73 -4.66
N PHE A 91 5.12 10.09 -4.69
CA PHE A 91 4.99 8.68 -4.32
C PHE A 91 5.54 7.71 -5.37
N LEU A 92 5.61 8.13 -6.64
CA LEU A 92 6.23 7.35 -7.73
C LEU A 92 7.75 7.31 -7.66
N ALA A 93 8.40 8.21 -6.92
CA ALA A 93 9.85 8.16 -6.74
C ALA A 93 10.22 7.01 -5.81
N GLU A 94 11.14 6.14 -6.24
CA GLU A 94 11.62 5.02 -5.44
C GLU A 94 12.32 5.50 -4.16
N HIS A 95 11.94 4.89 -3.03
CA HIS A 95 12.46 5.24 -1.71
C HIS A 95 12.49 4.03 -0.76
N THR A 96 13.12 4.23 0.39
CA THR A 96 13.02 3.35 1.56
C THR A 96 12.52 4.14 2.76
N HIS A 97 12.03 3.43 3.76
CA HIS A 97 11.78 3.98 5.10
C HIS A 97 12.69 3.28 6.11
N ALA A 98 13.16 4.02 7.11
CA ALA A 98 13.96 3.45 8.21
C ALA A 98 13.11 2.59 9.17
N ASP A 99 11.79 2.68 9.03
CA ASP A 99 10.82 1.88 9.77
C ASP A 99 9.90 1.16 8.78
N PHE A 100 9.12 0.20 9.27
CA PHE A 100 8.18 -0.53 8.43
C PHE A 100 6.99 0.36 8.03
N GLU A 101 6.53 0.23 6.78
CA GLU A 101 5.39 0.97 6.27
C GLU A 101 4.12 0.12 6.34
N VAL A 102 3.23 0.42 7.29
CA VAL A 102 1.92 -0.25 7.38
C VAL A 102 0.81 0.61 6.81
N ARG A 103 0.05 0.04 5.88
CA ARG A 103 -1.17 0.63 5.32
C ARG A 103 -2.29 -0.39 5.33
N PHE A 104 -3.45 0.03 5.83
CA PHE A 104 -4.69 -0.73 5.70
C PHE A 104 -5.68 0.05 4.84
N PHE A 105 -6.13 -0.53 3.73
CA PHE A 105 -7.08 0.10 2.82
C PHE A 105 -8.51 -0.09 3.34
N VAL A 106 -9.08 0.96 3.91
CA VAL A 106 -10.48 1.01 4.36
C VAL A 106 -11.43 1.08 3.18
N ASP A 107 -11.02 1.78 2.12
CA ASP A 107 -11.79 1.90 0.90
C ASP A 107 -10.87 2.17 -0.30
N GLY A 108 -11.39 1.89 -1.50
CA GLY A 108 -10.69 2.14 -2.74
C GLY A 108 -9.54 1.17 -2.98
N ARG A 109 -8.46 1.67 -3.61
CA ARG A 109 -7.33 0.85 -4.02
C ARG A 109 -6.06 1.67 -4.25
N GLY A 110 -4.93 0.98 -4.29
CA GLY A 110 -3.61 1.54 -4.62
C GLY A 110 -2.63 0.43 -4.98
N LEU A 111 -1.52 0.80 -5.60
CA LEU A 111 -0.53 -0.15 -6.11
C LEU A 111 0.83 0.09 -5.47
N PHE A 112 1.30 -0.91 -4.71
CA PHE A 112 2.66 -0.93 -4.19
C PHE A 112 3.58 -1.64 -5.17
N TYR A 113 4.79 -1.12 -5.32
CA TYR A 113 5.85 -1.75 -6.08
C TYR A 113 7.01 -2.02 -5.14
N LEU A 114 7.31 -3.28 -4.88
CA LEU A 114 8.42 -3.67 -4.01
C LEU A 114 9.57 -4.14 -4.88
N HIS A 115 10.70 -3.45 -4.82
CA HIS A 115 11.90 -3.78 -5.58
C HIS A 115 12.86 -4.57 -4.69
N VAL A 116 12.94 -5.88 -4.95
CA VAL A 116 13.75 -6.81 -4.16
C VAL A 116 14.60 -7.67 -5.08
N GLY A 117 15.92 -7.51 -4.98
CA GLY A 117 16.86 -8.20 -5.85
C GLY A 117 16.71 -7.77 -7.31
N ASP A 118 16.48 -8.73 -8.20
CA ASP A 118 16.29 -8.52 -9.64
C ASP A 118 14.81 -8.47 -10.05
N LYS A 119 13.89 -8.27 -9.09
CA LYS A 119 12.44 -8.32 -9.31
C LYS A 119 11.70 -7.14 -8.72
N VAL A 120 10.57 -6.83 -9.35
CA VAL A 120 9.57 -5.88 -8.89
C VAL A 120 8.25 -6.61 -8.67
N TYR A 121 7.71 -6.47 -7.47
CA TYR A 121 6.46 -7.04 -7.00
C TYR A 121 5.38 -5.96 -6.98
N MET A 122 4.47 -6.01 -7.94
CA MET A 122 3.36 -5.06 -8.11
C MET A 122 2.13 -5.59 -7.36
N VAL A 123 1.90 -5.07 -6.15
CA VAL A 123 0.83 -5.49 -5.23
C VAL A 123 -0.33 -4.52 -5.33
N LEU A 124 -1.38 -4.90 -6.06
CA LEU A 124 -2.64 -4.15 -6.09
C LEU A 124 -3.42 -4.45 -4.81
N CYS A 125 -3.45 -3.46 -3.93
CA CYS A 125 -4.21 -3.49 -2.68
C CYS A 125 -5.58 -2.85 -2.89
N GLU A 126 -6.62 -3.42 -2.29
CA GLU A 126 -7.98 -2.89 -2.34
C GLU A 126 -8.60 -2.82 -0.94
N LYS A 127 -9.82 -2.28 -0.84
CA LYS A 127 -10.63 -2.29 0.38
C LYS A 127 -10.56 -3.62 1.12
N GLY A 128 -10.16 -3.56 2.39
CA GLY A 128 -9.98 -4.68 3.30
C GLY A 128 -8.54 -5.19 3.38
N ASP A 129 -7.63 -4.74 2.52
CA ASP A 129 -6.27 -5.28 2.48
C ASP A 129 -5.32 -4.45 3.38
N LEU A 130 -4.56 -5.16 4.22
CA LEU A 130 -3.40 -4.65 4.95
C LEU A 130 -2.12 -5.05 4.22
N ILE A 131 -1.18 -4.12 4.08
CA ILE A 131 0.20 -4.40 3.73
C ILE A 131 1.15 -3.77 4.77
N SER A 132 2.15 -4.53 5.21
CA SER A 132 3.28 -4.04 6.01
C SER A 132 4.58 -4.32 5.27
N VAL A 133 5.22 -3.27 4.77
CA VAL A 133 6.49 -3.34 4.06
C VAL A 133 7.63 -3.19 5.08
N PRO A 134 8.61 -4.12 5.14
CA PRO A 134 9.73 -4.01 6.08
C PRO A 134 10.58 -2.75 5.87
N ALA A 135 11.20 -2.27 6.95
CA ALA A 135 12.22 -1.23 6.89
C ALA A 135 13.30 -1.55 5.85
N ASP A 136 13.88 -0.52 5.26
CA ASP A 136 14.94 -0.58 4.24
C ASP A 136 14.56 -1.33 2.95
N THR A 137 13.30 -1.76 2.79
CA THR A 137 12.79 -2.29 1.52
C THR A 137 12.65 -1.15 0.53
N THR A 138 13.26 -1.29 -0.64
CA THR A 138 13.10 -0.34 -1.73
C THR A 138 11.71 -0.49 -2.37
N HIS A 139 10.96 0.59 -2.44
CA HIS A 139 9.60 0.58 -2.98
C HIS A 139 9.14 1.94 -3.51
N TRP A 140 8.01 1.94 -4.20
CA TRP A 140 7.23 3.15 -4.50
C TRP A 140 5.73 2.81 -4.49
N PHE A 141 4.91 3.86 -4.50
CA PHE A 141 3.46 3.74 -4.44
C PHE A 141 2.81 4.54 -5.57
N ASP A 142 1.88 3.90 -6.27
CA ASP A 142 1.04 4.57 -7.26
C ASP A 142 -0.43 4.54 -6.85
N MET A 143 -1.01 5.72 -6.72
CA MET A 143 -2.42 5.95 -6.39
C MET A 143 -3.30 6.22 -7.61
N GLY A 144 -2.74 6.17 -8.83
CA GLY A 144 -3.45 6.45 -10.07
C GLY A 144 -3.66 7.94 -10.35
N ALA A 145 -4.03 8.27 -11.59
CA ALA A 145 -4.25 9.66 -12.02
C ALA A 145 -5.46 10.31 -11.32
N ASN A 146 -6.42 9.47 -10.92
CA ASN A 146 -7.63 9.84 -10.21
C ASN A 146 -7.72 9.01 -8.94
N PRO A 147 -6.95 9.38 -7.89
CA PRO A 147 -6.88 8.58 -6.68
C PRO A 147 -8.23 8.55 -5.99
N SER A 148 -8.60 7.36 -5.52
CA SER A 148 -9.80 7.14 -4.74
C SER A 148 -9.49 6.04 -3.73
N PHE A 149 -9.03 6.44 -2.55
CA PHE A 149 -8.77 5.52 -1.45
C PHE A 149 -8.93 6.20 -0.08
N LYS A 150 -9.15 5.36 0.93
CA LYS A 150 -9.09 5.72 2.36
C LYS A 150 -8.22 4.68 3.05
N CYS A 151 -7.19 5.09 3.77
CA CYS A 151 -6.26 4.19 4.44
C CYS A 151 -6.04 4.55 5.92
N ILE A 152 -5.95 3.54 6.77
CA ILE A 152 -5.32 3.66 8.10
C ILE A 152 -3.81 3.56 7.89
N ARG A 153 -3.06 4.49 8.49
CA ARG A 153 -1.60 4.47 8.53
C ARG A 153 -1.14 4.28 9.97
N PHE A 154 -0.10 3.47 10.15
CA PHE A 154 0.46 3.19 11.46
C PHE A 154 1.92 3.61 11.48
N PHE A 155 2.34 4.28 12.55
CA PHE A 155 3.71 4.76 12.72
C PHE A 155 4.21 4.51 14.14
N THR A 156 5.39 3.94 14.23
CA THR A 156 6.18 3.70 15.45
C THR A 156 7.02 4.90 15.86
N ALA A 157 7.17 5.89 14.97
CA ALA A 157 7.82 7.17 15.25
C ALA A 157 7.13 8.32 14.49
N PRO A 158 7.15 9.57 15.01
CA PRO A 158 6.51 10.72 14.37
C PRO A 158 6.98 11.00 12.93
N ASP A 159 8.25 10.72 12.64
CA ASP A 159 8.88 10.91 11.33
C ASP A 159 9.03 9.60 10.53
N GLY A 160 8.40 8.50 10.97
CA GLY A 160 8.50 7.19 10.31
C GLY A 160 7.99 7.14 8.87
N TRP A 161 7.30 8.20 8.42
CA TRP A 161 6.82 8.36 7.05
C TRP A 161 7.82 9.06 6.12
N VAL A 162 8.94 9.56 6.62
CA VAL A 162 9.94 10.26 5.79
C VAL A 162 10.66 9.22 4.93
N GLY A 163 10.55 9.38 3.61
CA GLY A 163 11.20 8.51 2.62
C GLY A 163 12.63 8.95 2.32
N ASN A 164 13.54 7.97 2.26
CA ASN A 164 14.90 8.13 1.75
C ASN A 164 14.90 7.79 0.25
N PHE A 165 14.81 8.81 -0.60
CA PHE A 165 14.72 8.62 -2.05
C PHE A 165 16.04 8.11 -2.64
N THR A 166 15.96 7.08 -3.49
CA THR A 166 17.14 6.46 -4.10
C THR A 166 17.70 7.28 -5.27
N GLY A 167 16.85 8.11 -5.89
CA GLY A 167 17.15 8.83 -7.14
C GLY A 167 17.08 7.96 -8.40
N SER A 168 16.69 6.69 -8.26
CA SER A 168 16.48 5.76 -9.37
C SER A 168 15.25 6.16 -10.21
N ASP A 169 15.35 5.95 -11.52
CA ASP A 169 14.25 6.14 -12.46
C ASP A 169 13.44 4.85 -12.71
N ILE A 170 13.72 3.77 -11.98
CA ILE A 170 13.16 2.44 -12.24
C ILE A 170 11.63 2.41 -12.29
N ALA A 171 10.96 3.25 -11.48
CA ALA A 171 9.49 3.36 -11.46
C ALA A 171 8.90 3.71 -12.84
N THR A 172 9.66 4.38 -13.71
CA THR A 172 9.24 4.75 -15.08
C THR A 172 9.22 3.58 -16.06
N ARG A 173 9.76 2.42 -15.68
CA ARG A 173 9.95 1.26 -16.55
C ARG A 173 8.85 0.21 -16.42
N PHE A 174 7.96 0.38 -15.44
CA PHE A 174 6.86 -0.54 -15.14
C PHE A 174 5.52 0.07 -15.53
N PRO A 175 4.51 -0.77 -15.84
CA PRO A 175 3.14 -0.29 -16.02
C PRO A 175 2.68 0.49 -14.80
N ASP A 176 2.06 1.64 -15.01
CA ASP A 176 1.50 2.44 -13.92
C ASP A 176 0.19 1.81 -13.40
N PHE A 177 -0.35 2.37 -12.32
CA PHE A 177 -1.61 1.92 -11.73
C PHE A 177 -2.74 1.89 -12.76
N ASP A 178 -2.87 2.94 -13.57
CA ASP A 178 -4.00 3.13 -14.49
C ASP A 178 -3.96 2.08 -15.62
N ALA A 179 -2.78 1.79 -16.17
CA ALA A 179 -2.58 0.72 -17.14
C ALA A 179 -2.89 -0.66 -16.53
N LEU A 180 -2.35 -0.93 -15.34
CA LEU A 180 -2.50 -2.22 -14.68
C LEU A 180 -3.96 -2.50 -14.32
N VAL A 181 -4.71 -1.50 -13.84
CA VAL A 181 -6.14 -1.63 -13.51
C VAL A 181 -7.03 -1.60 -14.75
N GLY A 182 -6.67 -0.84 -15.78
CA GLY A 182 -7.39 -0.80 -17.05
C GLY A 182 -7.48 -2.16 -17.74
N ASP A 183 -6.41 -2.96 -17.65
CA ASP A 183 -6.35 -4.34 -18.17
C ASP A 183 -7.22 -5.35 -17.38
N MET A 184 -7.86 -4.94 -16.28
CA MET A 184 -8.71 -5.81 -15.45
C MET A 184 -10.21 -5.73 -15.79
N GLN A 185 -10.59 -4.97 -16.83
CA GLN A 185 -11.96 -4.87 -17.32
C GLN A 185 -12.32 -5.96 -18.34
#